data_AF-Q2VKA5-F1
#
_entry.id   AF-Q2VKA5-F1
#
_cell.length_a   1.000
_cell.length_b   1.000
_cell.length_c   1.000
_cell.angle_alpha   90.00
_cell.angle_beta   90.00
_cell.angle_gamma   90.00
#
_symmetry.space_group_name_H-M   'P 1'
#
loop_
_entity.id
_entity.type
_entity.pdbx_description
1 polymer ?
#
loop_
_entity_poly.entity_id
_entity_poly.type
_entity_poly.pdbx_seq_one_letter_code
_entity_poly.pdbx_strand_id
1 'polypeptide(L)'
;KGFTVEKILDCAQISAEGLSGLASLAIPTLKESAACINFFPKKLHDLDLEYAMLFAYQFLQKFTGSKKCVNALIIKLEKAVNPFLKNLEDKKCFPYNK
;
A
#
# COMPACT_ATOMS: atom_id res chain seq x y z
N LYS A 1 15.49 -29.81 -0.71
CA LYS A 1 16.44 -28.66 -0.64
C LYS A 1 15.87 -27.67 0.37
N GLY A 2 16.42 -27.67 1.59
CA GLY A 2 15.86 -26.91 2.71
C GLY A 2 16.03 -25.40 2.55
N PHE A 3 15.09 -24.64 3.10
CA PHE A 3 15.29 -23.22 3.36
C PHE A 3 16.35 -23.08 4.46
N THR A 4 17.53 -22.56 4.12
CA THR A 4 18.53 -22.17 5.12
C THR A 4 17.98 -21.01 5.94
N VAL A 5 18.31 -20.93 7.24
CA VAL A 5 17.93 -19.81 8.12
C VAL A 5 18.32 -18.46 7.50
N GLU A 6 19.47 -18.40 6.83
CA GLU A 6 19.94 -17.21 6.09
C GLU A 6 18.98 -16.78 4.98
N LYS A 7 18.37 -17.73 4.25
CA LYS A 7 17.38 -17.39 3.22
C LYS A 7 16.10 -16.83 3.83
N ILE A 8 15.66 -17.39 4.95
CA ILE A 8 14.46 -16.89 5.65
C ILE A 8 14.72 -15.46 6.14
N LEU A 9 15.92 -15.22 6.68
CA LEU A 9 16.32 -13.90 7.15
C LEU A 9 16.42 -12.87 6.01
N ASP A 10 17.05 -13.24 4.89
CA ASP A 10 17.12 -12.40 3.67
C ASP A 10 15.70 -12.02 3.20
N CYS A 11 14.80 -12.99 3.12
CA CYS A 11 13.42 -12.75 2.69
C CYS A 11 12.64 -11.86 3.67
N ALA A 12 12.85 -12.05 4.98
CA ALA A 12 12.26 -11.21 6.00
C ALA A 12 12.76 -9.77 5.91
N GLN A 13 14.06 -9.59 5.66
CA GLN A 13 14.68 -8.27 5.52
C GLN A 13 14.17 -7.54 4.28
N ILE A 14 14.10 -8.20 3.12
CA ILE A 14 13.54 -7.63 1.89
C ILE A 14 12.07 -7.26 2.08
N SER A 15 11.30 -8.09 2.79
CA SER A 15 9.90 -7.80 3.12
C SER A 15 9.78 -6.59 4.05
N ALA A 16 10.64 -6.48 5.06
CA ALA A 16 10.67 -5.34 5.98
C ALA A 16 11.06 -4.03 5.26
N GLU A 17 12.03 -4.09 4.35
CA GLU A 17 12.41 -2.96 3.50
C GLU A 17 11.25 -2.55 2.57
N GLY A 18 10.56 -3.53 1.99
CA GLY A 18 9.36 -3.29 1.16
C GLY A 18 8.23 -2.63 1.95
N LEU A 19 7.93 -3.12 3.15
CA LEU A 19 6.93 -2.53 4.04
C LEU A 19 7.32 -1.12 4.48
N SER A 20 8.59 -0.89 4.80
CA SER A 20 9.11 0.43 5.19
C SER A 20 9.01 1.43 4.03
N GLY A 21 9.33 0.99 2.81
CA GLY A 21 9.14 1.77 1.60
C GLY A 21 7.66 2.13 1.37
N LEU A 22 6.74 1.18 1.56
CA LEU A 22 5.31 1.43 1.46
C LEU A 22 4.78 2.37 2.54
N ALA A 23 5.26 2.23 3.78
CA ALA A 23 4.88 3.09 4.89
C ALA A 23 5.23 4.56 4.60
N SER A 24 6.41 4.81 4.02
CA SER A 24 6.81 6.17 3.60
C SER A 24 5.89 6.78 2.54
N LEU A 25 5.24 5.93 1.75
CA LEU A 25 4.32 6.33 0.67
C LEU A 25 2.87 6.45 1.14
N ALA A 26 2.51 5.96 2.33
CA ALA A 26 1.12 5.90 2.78
C ALA A 26 0.46 7.29 2.84
N ILE A 27 1.06 8.23 3.56
CA ILE A 27 0.53 9.61 3.70
C ILE A 27 0.43 10.34 2.35
N PRO A 28 1.49 10.44 1.52
CA PRO A 28 1.39 11.16 0.25
C PRO A 28 0.40 10.49 -0.70
N THR A 29 0.30 9.16 -0.68
CA THR A 29 -0.66 8.41 -1.51
C THR A 29 -2.10 8.62 -1.07
N LEU A 30 -2.38 8.70 0.23
CA LEU A 30 -3.69 9.09 0.74
C LEU A 30 -4.05 10.51 0.32
N LYS A 31 -3.10 11.45 0.42
CA LYS A 31 -3.30 12.85 0.01
C LYS A 31 -3.59 12.98 -1.48
N GLU A 32 -2.83 12.28 -2.33
CA GLU A 32 -3.06 12.24 -3.78
C GLU A 32 -4.39 11.58 -4.13
N SER A 33 -4.75 10.48 -3.46
CA SER A 33 -6.02 9.80 -3.66
C SER A 33 -7.19 10.72 -3.31
N ALA A 34 -7.11 11.41 -2.17
CA ALA A 34 -8.09 12.40 -1.75
C ALA A 34 -8.18 13.58 -2.73
N ALA A 35 -7.06 14.11 -3.19
CA ALA A 35 -7.04 15.16 -4.21
C ALA A 35 -7.66 14.68 -5.54
N CYS A 36 -7.39 13.44 -5.94
CA CYS A 36 -7.90 12.87 -7.19
C CYS A 36 -9.45 12.79 -7.20
N ILE A 37 -10.06 12.46 -6.06
CA ILE A 37 -11.52 12.46 -5.90
C ILE A 37 -12.09 13.79 -5.37
N ASN A 38 -11.28 14.85 -5.31
CA ASN A 38 -11.64 16.16 -4.75
C ASN A 38 -12.28 16.07 -3.35
N PHE A 39 -11.74 15.19 -2.51
CA PHE A 39 -12.24 14.92 -1.18
C PHE A 39 -11.40 15.67 -0.15
N PHE A 40 -11.83 16.88 0.17
CA PHE A 40 -11.18 17.75 1.17
C PHE A 40 -12.13 17.95 2.36
N PRO A 41 -11.85 17.36 3.53
CA PRO A 41 -12.65 17.62 4.73
C PRO A 41 -12.51 19.09 5.13
N LYS A 42 -13.62 19.81 5.25
CA LYS A 42 -13.63 21.20 5.74
C LYS A 42 -13.40 21.31 7.26
N LYS A 43 -13.54 20.21 8.00
CA LYS A 43 -13.33 20.13 9.45
C LYS A 43 -12.68 18.78 9.77
N LEU A 44 -11.45 18.82 10.27
CA LEU A 44 -10.76 17.69 10.92
C LEU A 44 -10.79 17.83 12.44
N HIS A 45 -11.52 18.83 12.96
CA HIS A 45 -11.60 19.11 14.38
C HIS A 45 -12.65 18.21 15.02
N ASP A 46 -12.23 17.44 16.03
CA ASP A 46 -12.99 16.39 16.72
C ASP A 46 -13.41 15.22 15.81
N LEU A 47 -12.42 14.49 15.31
CA LEU A 47 -12.65 13.16 14.72
C LEU A 47 -12.98 12.17 15.84
N ASP A 48 -14.24 12.17 16.27
CA ASP A 48 -14.77 11.05 17.03
C ASP A 48 -14.66 9.77 16.18
N LEU A 49 -14.49 8.61 16.82
CA LEU A 49 -14.14 7.37 16.12
C LEU A 49 -15.24 6.97 15.11
N GLU A 50 -16.49 7.27 15.44
CA GLU A 50 -17.64 7.11 14.53
C GLU A 50 -17.56 8.03 13.30
N TYR A 51 -17.21 9.31 13.51
CA TYR A 51 -17.01 10.26 12.41
C TYR A 51 -15.85 9.86 11.51
N ALA A 52 -14.77 9.33 12.08
CA ALA A 52 -13.63 8.81 11.32
C ALA A 52 -14.05 7.63 10.43
N MET A 53 -14.89 6.71 10.93
CA MET A 53 -15.42 5.59 10.14
C MET A 53 -16.32 6.08 9.00
N LEU A 54 -17.27 6.97 9.29
CA LEU A 54 -18.14 7.55 8.26
C LEU A 54 -17.34 8.27 7.18
N PHE A 55 -16.30 9.01 7.59
CA PHE A 55 -15.41 9.71 6.69
C PHE A 55 -14.60 8.75 5.80
N ALA A 56 -14.05 7.69 6.39
CA ALA A 56 -13.37 6.63 5.65
C ALA A 56 -14.30 5.93 4.66
N TYR A 57 -15.54 5.65 5.06
CA TYR A 57 -16.54 5.05 4.19
C TYR A 57 -16.88 5.95 2.99
N GLN A 58 -17.13 7.24 3.22
CA GLN A 58 -17.39 8.21 2.14
C GLN A 58 -16.21 8.36 1.19
N PHE A 59 -14.99 8.38 1.74
CA PHE A 59 -13.77 8.36 0.95
C PHE A 59 -13.73 7.12 0.06
N LEU A 60 -13.92 5.92 0.62
CA LEU A 60 -13.87 4.66 -0.11
C LEU A 60 -14.94 4.57 -1.19
N GLN A 61 -16.17 5.01 -0.93
CA GLN A 61 -17.23 5.03 -1.93
C GLN A 61 -16.87 5.92 -3.13
N LYS A 62 -16.40 7.15 -2.87
CA LYS A 62 -15.99 8.07 -3.95
C LYS A 62 -14.74 7.59 -4.67
N PHE A 63 -13.79 7.03 -3.92
CA PHE A 63 -12.54 6.50 -4.45
C PHE A 63 -12.79 5.33 -5.38
N THR A 64 -13.51 4.30 -4.93
CA THR A 64 -13.84 3.11 -5.73
C THR A 64 -14.77 3.44 -6.91
N GLY A 65 -15.62 4.46 -6.78
CA GLY A 65 -16.41 5.00 -7.89
C GLY A 65 -15.58 5.67 -9.00
N SER A 66 -14.35 6.09 -8.71
CA SER A 66 -13.46 6.73 -9.68
C SER A 66 -12.40 5.76 -10.20
N LYS A 67 -12.72 5.06 -11.30
CA LYS A 67 -11.78 4.13 -11.98
C LYS A 67 -10.42 4.76 -12.27
N LYS A 68 -10.39 6.05 -12.63
CA LYS A 68 -9.15 6.79 -12.90
C LYS A 68 -8.27 6.90 -11.66
N CYS A 69 -8.87 7.26 -10.51
CA CYS A 69 -8.12 7.41 -9.26
C CYS A 69 -7.67 6.06 -8.70
N VAL A 70 -8.51 5.04 -8.81
CA VAL A 70 -8.15 3.66 -8.44
C VAL A 70 -6.98 3.16 -9.29
N ASN A 71 -7.03 3.30 -10.62
CA ASN A 71 -5.93 2.89 -11.49
C ASN A 71 -4.64 3.69 -11.21
N ALA A 72 -4.74 4.99 -10.94
CA ALA A 72 -3.57 5.79 -10.58
C ALA A 72 -2.90 5.27 -9.30
N LEU A 73 -3.70 4.91 -8.28
CA LEU A 73 -3.20 4.30 -7.05
C LEU A 73 -2.55 2.93 -7.32
N ILE A 74 -3.19 2.07 -8.10
CA ILE A 74 -2.67 0.74 -8.44
C ILE A 74 -1.32 0.88 -9.16
N ILE A 75 -1.21 1.72 -10.19
CA ILE A 75 0.05 1.92 -10.93
C ILE A 75 1.16 2.43 -10.00
N LYS A 76 0.82 3.30 -9.04
CA LYS A 76 1.78 3.83 -8.07
C LYS A 76 2.26 2.74 -7.11
N LEU A 77 1.33 1.94 -6.59
CA LEU A 77 1.64 0.80 -5.73
C LEU A 77 2.45 -0.25 -6.49
N GLU A 78 2.08 -0.61 -7.71
CA GLU A 78 2.85 -1.52 -8.56
C GLU A 78 4.28 -1.02 -8.74
N LYS A 79 4.49 0.26 -9.08
CA LYS A 79 5.84 0.83 -9.19
C LYS A 79 6.63 0.75 -7.89
N ALA A 80 5.98 0.98 -6.76
CA ALA A 80 6.63 0.91 -5.45
C ALA A 80 6.96 -0.54 -5.04
N VAL A 81 6.10 -1.50 -5.37
CA VAL A 81 6.17 -2.89 -4.90
C VAL A 81 6.95 -3.79 -5.84
N ASN A 82 6.94 -3.54 -7.16
CA ASN A 82 7.66 -4.32 -8.16
C ASN A 82 9.14 -4.58 -7.84
N PRO A 83 9.96 -3.58 -7.42
CA PRO A 83 11.37 -3.84 -7.11
C PRO A 83 11.52 -4.82 -5.93
N PHE A 84 10.65 -4.75 -4.94
CA PHE A 84 10.65 -5.68 -3.80
C PHE A 84 10.17 -7.08 -4.22
N LEU A 85 9.12 -7.17 -5.04
CA LEU A 85 8.66 -8.46 -5.59
C LEU A 85 9.74 -9.14 -6.43
N LYS A 86 10.44 -8.38 -7.28
CA LYS A 86 11.58 -8.91 -8.05
C LYS A 86 12.70 -9.41 -7.14
N ASN A 87 13.07 -8.63 -6.12
CA ASN A 87 14.08 -9.06 -5.14
C ASN A 87 13.65 -10.33 -4.39
N LEU A 88 12.37 -10.44 -4.03
CA LEU A 88 11.82 -11.65 -3.40
C LEU A 88 11.83 -12.85 -4.36
N GLU A 89 11.55 -12.63 -5.65
CA GLU A 89 11.60 -13.67 -6.68
C GLU A 89 13.03 -14.15 -6.95
N ASP A 90 13.97 -13.21 -7.15
CA ASP A 90 15.39 -13.49 -7.37
C ASP A 90 16.00 -14.26 -6.19
N LYS A 91 15.57 -13.95 -4.97
CA LYS A 91 15.99 -14.63 -3.74
C LYS A 91 15.20 -15.91 -3.45
N LYS A 92 14.22 -16.26 -4.28
CA LYS A 92 13.34 -17.45 -4.16
C LYS A 92 12.60 -17.48 -2.83
N CYS A 93 12.14 -16.31 -2.40
CA CYS A 93 11.36 -16.11 -1.18
C CYS A 93 9.91 -16.55 -1.32
N PHE A 94 9.40 -16.67 -2.55
CA PHE A 94 8.10 -17.26 -2.80
C PHE A 94 8.20 -18.80 -2.78
N PRO A 95 7.24 -19.50 -2.15
CA PRO A 95 7.12 -20.93 -2.31
C PRO A 95 6.74 -21.21 -3.76
N TYR A 96 7.73 -21.55 -4.60
CA TYR A 96 7.45 -22.15 -5.90
C TYR A 96 6.83 -23.51 -5.64
N ASN A 97 5.50 -23.57 -5.61
CA ASN A 97 4.79 -24.80 -5.85
C ASN A 97 5.13 -25.20 -7.28
N LYS A 98 5.98 -26.22 -7.40
CA LYS A 98 6.16 -26.96 -8.63
C LYS A 98 4.97 -27.87 -8.85
#